data_AF-A0A7S3ZE35-F1
#
_entry.id   AF-A0A7S3ZE35-F1
#
_cell.length_a   1.000
_cell.length_b   1.000
_cell.length_c   1.000
_cell.angle_alpha   90.00
_cell.angle_beta   90.00
_cell.angle_gamma   90.00
#
_symmetry.space_group_name_H-M   'P 1'
#
loop_
_entity.id
_entity.type
_entity.pdbx_description
1 polymer ?
#
loop_
_entity_poly.entity_id
_entity_poly.type
_entity_poly.pdbx_seq_one_letter_code
_entity_poly.pdbx_strand_id
1 'polypeptide(L)'
;ITSTDQNSPKIEASEVGMALTRTLTMEAKALYEPKCLCFVSAYPFLPQYLDVMKEIYRISLSPSEFPLERVLSNFMLEVPVPPRGGTAVQYSIGHQSVIFRRSPLNNPILYPNFSFKLLFETLSIEVIEVAFAALLTETQVLLVSSSLSQLSIISELLLHLMYPFKWSNVYIPLLPRNLTRFINAPMPFLIGTHSSFLPFDLRTIVRSRLVVVDLDTNTLHCRKPPPPIPQRELRKLRRALQPVTRAIVPKKITSQHDFKIRNMRDSAFQLAPSP
;
A
#
# COMPACT_ATOMS: atom_id res chain seq x y z
N ILE A 1 -67.33 -39.36 -26.12
CA ILE A 1 -67.20 -39.50 -27.59
C ILE A 1 -67.34 -38.09 -28.14
N THR A 2 -66.23 -37.54 -28.69
CA THR A 2 -66.08 -36.37 -29.59
C THR A 2 -66.74 -35.03 -29.20
N SER A 3 -66.01 -33.97 -28.83
CA SER A 3 -65.26 -32.99 -29.68
C SER A 3 -66.13 -32.38 -30.79
N THR A 4 -66.21 -31.07 -31.08
CA THR A 4 -65.57 -29.81 -30.66
C THR A 4 -66.29 -28.75 -31.51
N ASP A 5 -66.74 -27.61 -30.96
CA ASP A 5 -66.59 -26.31 -31.65
C ASP A 5 -66.96 -25.09 -30.78
N GLN A 6 -66.47 -23.96 -31.25
CA GLN A 6 -66.11 -22.69 -30.60
C GLN A 6 -67.26 -21.83 -30.06
N ASN A 7 -67.03 -21.13 -28.94
CA ASN A 7 -67.18 -19.66 -28.80
C ASN A 7 -67.06 -19.20 -27.33
N SER A 8 -66.07 -18.34 -27.02
CA SER A 8 -66.17 -17.39 -25.89
C SER A 8 -65.11 -16.27 -26.00
N PRO A 9 -65.41 -15.05 -25.49
CA PRO A 9 -64.93 -13.80 -26.04
C PRO A 9 -63.57 -13.32 -25.49
N LYS A 10 -62.88 -12.52 -26.30
CA LYS A 10 -61.71 -11.71 -25.92
C LYS A 10 -62.12 -10.67 -24.85
N ILE A 11 -61.48 -10.74 -23.68
CA ILE A 11 -61.48 -9.66 -22.67
C ILE A 11 -60.02 -9.31 -22.35
N GLU A 12 -59.80 -8.02 -22.17
CA GLU A 12 -58.56 -7.26 -22.29
C GLU A 12 -57.42 -7.70 -21.35
N ALA A 13 -56.32 -8.17 -21.94
CA ALA A 13 -55.05 -8.43 -21.24
C ALA A 13 -54.10 -7.21 -21.23
N SER A 14 -54.61 -6.01 -21.51
CA SER A 14 -53.81 -4.81 -21.78
C SER A 14 -53.52 -3.97 -20.52
N GLU A 15 -54.47 -3.87 -19.58
CA GLU A 15 -54.34 -2.94 -18.44
C GLU A 15 -53.54 -3.52 -17.27
N VAL A 16 -53.64 -4.83 -17.00
CA VAL A 16 -52.93 -5.47 -15.88
C VAL A 16 -51.42 -5.55 -16.13
N GLY A 17 -51.00 -5.73 -17.39
CA GLY A 17 -49.59 -5.71 -17.79
C GLY A 17 -48.95 -4.32 -17.69
N MET A 18 -49.69 -3.26 -18.00
CA MET A 18 -49.20 -1.88 -17.88
C MET A 18 -49.08 -1.42 -16.42
N ALA A 19 -49.96 -1.89 -15.52
CA ALA A 19 -49.87 -1.58 -14.09
C ALA A 19 -48.63 -2.22 -13.43
N LEU A 20 -48.31 -3.48 -13.76
CA LEU A 20 -47.09 -4.15 -13.27
C LEU A 20 -45.82 -3.50 -13.83
N THR A 21 -45.85 -3.05 -15.09
CA THR A 21 -44.72 -2.36 -15.71
C THR A 21 -44.50 -0.96 -15.13
N ARG A 22 -45.58 -0.23 -14.77
CA ARG A 22 -45.49 1.08 -14.09
C ARG A 22 -45.07 1.01 -12.62
N THR A 23 -45.27 -0.14 -11.96
CA THR A 23 -44.81 -0.30 -10.56
C THR A 23 -43.34 -0.74 -10.48
N LEU A 24 -42.78 -1.26 -11.57
CA LEU A 24 -41.34 -1.59 -11.69
C LEU A 24 -40.50 -0.45 -12.26
N THR A 25 -41.11 0.65 -12.72
CA THR A 25 -40.42 1.93 -12.90
C THR A 25 -40.31 2.69 -11.58
N MET A 26 -39.96 2.00 -10.50
CA MET A 26 -39.11 2.64 -9.49
C MET A 26 -37.81 2.94 -10.23
N GLU A 27 -37.42 4.22 -10.31
CA GLU A 27 -36.09 4.63 -10.78
C GLU A 27 -35.09 3.59 -10.30
N ALA A 28 -34.50 2.83 -11.24
CA ALA A 28 -33.54 1.79 -10.90
C ALA A 28 -32.39 2.51 -10.20
N LYS A 29 -32.44 2.52 -8.87
CA LYS A 29 -31.48 3.20 -8.02
C LYS A 29 -30.14 2.64 -8.41
N ALA A 30 -29.31 3.45 -9.06
CA ALA A 30 -28.04 2.99 -9.60
C ALA A 30 -27.27 2.30 -8.48
N LEU A 31 -27.14 0.98 -8.58
CA LEU A 31 -26.44 0.19 -7.58
C LEU A 31 -24.95 0.33 -7.91
N TYR A 32 -24.24 1.15 -7.15
CA TYR A 32 -22.80 1.33 -7.32
C TYR A 32 -22.07 0.17 -6.64
N GLU A 33 -21.31 -0.60 -7.41
CA GLU A 33 -20.39 -1.60 -6.88
C GLU A 33 -18.94 -1.08 -6.99
N PRO A 34 -18.13 -1.18 -5.93
CA PRO A 34 -16.73 -0.81 -6.01
C PRO A 34 -15.98 -1.76 -6.95
N LYS A 35 -15.40 -1.22 -8.03
CA LYS A 35 -14.54 -1.97 -8.96
C LYS A 35 -13.08 -1.57 -8.75
N CYS A 36 -12.17 -2.54 -8.84
CA CYS A 36 -10.73 -2.27 -8.81
C CYS A 36 -10.04 -2.94 -10.00
N LEU A 37 -9.00 -2.30 -10.53
CA LEU A 37 -8.06 -2.89 -11.48
C LEU A 37 -6.78 -3.26 -10.71
N CYS A 38 -6.24 -4.45 -10.99
CA CYS A 38 -5.02 -4.93 -10.34
C CYS A 38 -4.13 -5.66 -11.35
N PHE A 39 -2.85 -5.33 -11.34
CA PHE A 39 -1.82 -6.12 -12.00
C PHE A 39 -1.05 -6.94 -10.98
N VAL A 40 -0.89 -8.22 -11.28
CA VAL A 40 -0.04 -9.14 -10.52
C VAL A 40 1.17 -9.45 -11.38
N SER A 41 2.35 -9.09 -10.87
CA SER A 41 3.61 -9.28 -11.59
C SER A 41 4.72 -9.66 -10.64
N ALA A 42 5.63 -10.52 -11.12
CA ALA A 42 6.87 -10.85 -10.43
C ALA A 42 7.94 -9.73 -10.53
N TYR A 43 7.70 -8.68 -11.32
CA TYR A 43 8.66 -7.61 -11.56
C TYR A 43 8.20 -6.30 -10.90
N PRO A 44 9.07 -5.57 -10.18
CA PRO A 44 8.69 -4.38 -9.41
C PRO A 44 8.70 -3.10 -10.28
N PHE A 45 7.90 -3.06 -11.34
CA PHE A 45 7.73 -1.87 -12.19
C PHE A 45 6.54 -1.01 -11.73
N LEU A 46 6.46 -0.69 -10.44
CA LEU A 46 5.26 -0.08 -9.85
C LEU A 46 4.81 1.22 -10.55
N PRO A 47 5.69 2.24 -10.78
CA PRO A 47 5.25 3.46 -11.46
C PRO A 47 4.77 3.18 -12.88
N GLN A 48 5.50 2.36 -13.63
CA GLN A 48 5.16 2.01 -15.00
C GLN A 48 3.82 1.27 -15.09
N TYR A 49 3.59 0.31 -14.18
CA TYR A 49 2.32 -0.41 -14.10
C TYR A 49 1.15 0.51 -13.74
N LEU A 50 1.35 1.47 -12.85
CA LEU A 50 0.32 2.46 -12.53
C LEU A 50 -0.01 3.32 -13.76
N ASP A 51 0.98 3.74 -14.54
CA ASP A 51 0.75 4.56 -15.73
C ASP A 51 0.04 3.78 -16.84
N VAL A 52 0.44 2.52 -17.08
CA VAL A 52 -0.26 1.62 -18.02
C VAL A 52 -1.70 1.35 -17.54
N MET A 53 -1.90 1.07 -16.25
CA MET A 53 -3.24 0.79 -15.71
C MET A 53 -4.17 2.00 -15.80
N LYS A 54 -3.66 3.22 -15.57
CA LYS A 54 -4.44 4.46 -15.76
C LYS A 54 -4.85 4.62 -17.21
N GLU A 55 -3.97 4.32 -18.16
CA GLU A 55 -4.30 4.45 -19.58
C GLU A 55 -5.30 3.38 -20.03
N ILE A 56 -5.16 2.14 -19.58
CA ILE A 56 -6.15 1.07 -19.82
C ILE A 56 -7.52 1.48 -19.26
N TYR A 57 -7.55 2.06 -18.05
CA TYR A 57 -8.79 2.57 -17.48
C TYR A 57 -9.40 3.70 -18.33
N ARG A 58 -8.60 4.65 -18.82
CA ARG A 58 -9.07 5.70 -19.73
C ARG A 58 -9.63 5.12 -21.03
N ILE A 59 -8.95 4.15 -21.63
CA ILE A 59 -9.40 3.46 -22.84
C ILE A 59 -10.73 2.74 -22.57
N SER A 60 -10.89 2.10 -21.40
CA SER A 60 -12.14 1.41 -21.02
C SER A 60 -13.36 2.34 -20.90
N LEU A 61 -13.12 3.63 -20.64
CA LEU A 61 -14.17 4.65 -20.58
C LEU A 61 -14.43 5.33 -21.93
N SER A 62 -13.54 5.12 -22.90
CA SER A 62 -13.59 5.78 -24.21
C SER A 62 -14.13 4.83 -25.27
N PRO A 63 -14.85 5.32 -26.30
CA PRO A 63 -15.18 4.49 -27.45
C PRO A 63 -13.89 4.10 -28.16
N SER A 64 -13.54 2.81 -28.13
CA SER A 64 -12.37 2.27 -28.81
C SER A 64 -12.78 1.40 -29.98
N GLU A 65 -12.02 1.46 -31.07
CA GLU A 65 -12.21 0.59 -32.25
C GLU A 65 -11.88 -0.87 -31.93
N PHE A 66 -11.07 -1.11 -30.89
CA PHE A 66 -10.62 -2.44 -30.51
C PHE A 66 -11.16 -2.83 -29.13
N PRO A 67 -11.45 -4.13 -28.91
CA PRO A 67 -11.81 -4.62 -27.59
C PRO A 67 -10.68 -4.39 -26.57
N LEU A 68 -11.03 -4.04 -25.33
CA LEU A 68 -10.07 -3.79 -24.24
C LEU A 68 -9.16 -5.00 -24.00
N GLU A 69 -9.69 -6.20 -24.21
CA GLU A 69 -9.01 -7.48 -24.12
C GLU A 69 -7.79 -7.54 -25.05
N ARG A 70 -7.84 -6.89 -26.22
CA ARG A 70 -6.70 -6.85 -27.16
C ARG A 70 -5.57 -5.96 -26.64
N VAL A 71 -5.91 -4.85 -25.99
CA VAL A 71 -4.91 -3.97 -25.35
C VAL A 71 -4.26 -4.70 -24.18
N LEU A 72 -5.07 -5.40 -23.37
CA LEU A 72 -4.58 -6.21 -22.26
C LEU A 72 -3.71 -7.37 -22.74
N SER A 73 -4.12 -8.11 -23.78
CA SER A 73 -3.36 -9.23 -24.31
C SER A 73 -2.02 -8.77 -24.88
N ASN A 74 -2.02 -7.64 -25.62
CA ASN A 74 -0.78 -7.05 -26.12
C ASN A 74 0.16 -6.70 -24.96
N PHE A 75 -0.33 -6.02 -23.92
CA PHE A 75 0.51 -5.67 -22.77
C PHE A 75 1.05 -6.89 -22.00
N MET A 76 0.19 -7.89 -21.75
CA MET A 76 0.55 -9.02 -20.89
C MET A 76 1.34 -10.12 -21.61
N LEU A 77 1.07 -10.35 -22.89
CA LEU A 77 1.59 -11.50 -23.63
C LEU A 77 2.67 -11.10 -24.64
N GLU A 78 2.59 -9.90 -25.22
CA GLU A 78 3.47 -9.51 -26.33
C GLU A 78 4.60 -8.57 -25.89
N VAL A 79 4.43 -7.81 -24.80
CA VAL A 79 5.49 -6.92 -24.29
C VAL A 79 6.57 -7.74 -23.59
N PRO A 80 7.81 -7.78 -24.11
CA PRO A 80 8.88 -8.56 -23.50
C PRO A 80 9.39 -7.88 -22.22
N VAL A 81 9.83 -8.69 -21.27
CA VAL A 81 10.51 -8.19 -20.08
C VAL A 81 11.93 -7.74 -20.46
N PRO A 82 12.34 -6.47 -20.22
CA PRO A 82 13.64 -5.95 -20.64
C PRO A 82 14.79 -6.73 -20.00
N PRO A 83 15.89 -7.10 -20.68
CA PRO A 83 17.03 -7.79 -20.06
C PRO A 83 17.67 -6.97 -18.92
N ARG A 84 18.29 -7.64 -17.95
CA ARG A 84 18.96 -6.96 -16.82
C ARG A 84 20.21 -6.23 -17.32
N GLY A 85 20.30 -4.92 -17.05
CA GLY A 85 21.43 -4.08 -17.49
C GLY A 85 21.53 -3.87 -19.00
N GLY A 86 20.53 -4.31 -19.76
CA GLY A 86 20.53 -4.26 -21.22
C GLY A 86 19.57 -3.22 -21.77
N THR A 87 18.97 -3.54 -22.92
CA THR A 87 18.04 -2.67 -23.63
C THR A 87 16.77 -2.40 -22.82
N ALA A 88 16.32 -1.15 -22.88
CA ALA A 88 15.02 -0.75 -22.35
C ALA A 88 13.90 -1.19 -23.29
N VAL A 89 12.74 -1.50 -22.74
CA VAL A 89 11.53 -1.77 -23.53
C VAL A 89 10.62 -0.55 -23.41
N GLN A 90 10.34 0.11 -24.53
CA GLN A 90 9.38 1.19 -24.60
C GLN A 90 8.04 0.61 -25.05
N TYR A 91 7.01 0.83 -24.24
CA TYR A 91 5.64 0.41 -24.51
C TYR A 91 4.76 1.64 -24.69
N SER A 92 4.11 1.74 -25.84
CA SER A 92 3.19 2.84 -26.15
C SER A 92 1.75 2.36 -26.04
N ILE A 93 0.94 3.07 -25.27
CA ILE A 93 -0.48 2.80 -25.06
C ILE A 93 -1.24 4.12 -25.10
N GLY A 94 -2.24 4.24 -25.97
CA GLY A 94 -2.96 5.50 -26.17
C GLY A 94 -2.00 6.65 -26.51
N HIS A 95 -1.99 7.70 -25.69
CA HIS A 95 -1.08 8.85 -25.82
C HIS A 95 0.12 8.80 -24.87
N GLN A 96 0.29 7.70 -24.14
CA GLN A 96 1.36 7.51 -23.17
C GLN A 96 2.44 6.57 -23.71
N SER A 97 3.69 6.85 -23.36
CA SER A 97 4.82 5.99 -23.64
C SER A 97 5.57 5.68 -22.35
N VAL A 98 5.57 4.43 -21.96
CA VAL A 98 6.13 3.94 -20.69
C VAL A 98 7.39 3.14 -20.97
N ILE A 99 8.47 3.41 -20.24
CA ILE A 99 9.74 2.71 -20.44
C ILE A 99 10.06 1.79 -19.28
N PHE A 100 10.26 0.52 -19.59
CA PHE A 100 10.67 -0.53 -18.66
C PHE A 100 12.18 -0.76 -18.75
N ARG A 101 12.86 -0.73 -17.60
CA ARG A 101 14.31 -0.97 -17.47
C ARG A 101 14.60 -1.83 -16.25
N ARG A 102 15.58 -2.73 -16.35
CA ARG A 102 16.10 -3.48 -15.21
C ARG A 102 17.56 -3.16 -14.99
N SER A 103 17.94 -2.87 -13.74
CA SER A 103 19.34 -2.63 -13.37
C SER A 103 20.19 -3.90 -13.60
N PRO A 104 21.50 -3.74 -13.91
CA PRO A 104 22.44 -4.85 -13.98
C PRO A 104 22.54 -5.60 -12.65
N LEU A 105 22.88 -6.90 -12.70
CA LEU A 105 23.13 -7.71 -11.49
C LEU A 105 24.31 -7.20 -10.66
N ASN A 106 25.36 -6.72 -11.34
CA ASN A 106 26.63 -6.36 -10.71
C ASN A 106 26.64 -4.92 -10.18
N ASN A 107 25.64 -4.14 -10.54
CA ASN A 107 25.45 -2.77 -10.07
C ASN A 107 23.96 -2.45 -10.08
N PRO A 108 23.20 -2.96 -9.10
CA PRO A 108 21.82 -2.56 -8.92
C PRO A 108 21.87 -1.13 -8.37
N ILE A 109 22.02 -0.16 -9.26
CA ILE A 109 21.67 1.24 -8.95
C ILE A 109 20.32 1.17 -8.25
N LEU A 110 20.26 1.75 -7.04
CA LEU A 110 19.06 1.89 -6.22
C LEU A 110 17.87 2.06 -7.14
N TYR A 111 16.97 1.07 -7.13
CA TYR A 111 15.93 0.86 -8.14
C TYR A 111 15.44 2.19 -8.72
N PRO A 112 15.73 2.51 -10.00
CA PRO A 112 15.49 3.84 -10.58
C PRO A 112 14.00 4.23 -10.60
N ASN A 113 13.12 3.29 -10.25
CA ASN A 113 11.68 3.43 -10.26
C ASN A 113 11.12 3.94 -8.92
N PHE A 114 11.91 4.04 -7.85
CA PHE A 114 11.40 4.46 -6.54
C PHE A 114 11.99 5.80 -6.09
N SER A 115 11.13 6.81 -5.98
CA SER A 115 11.52 8.08 -5.38
C SER A 115 11.44 7.99 -3.86
N PHE A 116 12.57 8.22 -3.19
CA PHE A 116 12.61 8.35 -1.73
C PHE A 116 11.93 9.63 -1.20
N LYS A 117 11.48 10.53 -2.10
CA LYS A 117 10.82 11.77 -1.71
C LYS A 117 9.65 11.52 -0.75
N LEU A 118 8.80 10.53 -1.05
CA LEU A 118 7.65 10.22 -0.20
C LEU A 118 8.07 9.80 1.22
N LEU A 119 9.16 9.02 1.35
CA LEU A 119 9.67 8.60 2.66
C LEU A 119 10.06 9.81 3.50
N PHE A 120 10.87 10.72 2.94
CA PHE A 120 11.35 11.92 3.65
C PHE A 120 10.28 13.01 3.83
N GLU A 121 9.22 13.00 3.02
CA GLU A 121 8.05 13.86 3.23
C GLU A 121 7.13 13.36 4.37
N THR A 122 7.16 12.06 4.63
CA THR A 122 6.24 11.39 5.57
C THR A 122 6.88 11.17 6.94
N LEU A 123 8.15 10.74 6.97
CA LEU A 123 8.85 10.38 8.20
C LEU A 123 10.05 11.30 8.47
N SER A 124 10.27 11.62 9.75
CA SER A 124 11.50 12.30 10.16
C SER A 124 12.69 11.35 10.14
N ILE A 125 13.90 11.92 10.07
CA ILE A 125 15.14 11.14 10.02
C ILE A 125 15.24 10.22 11.24
N GLU A 126 14.84 10.69 12.42
CA GLU A 126 14.91 9.90 13.66
C GLU A 126 14.01 8.66 13.60
N VAL A 127 12.81 8.78 13.04
CA VAL A 127 11.90 7.65 12.88
C VAL A 127 12.44 6.68 11.83
N ILE A 128 12.98 7.20 10.71
CA ILE A 128 13.63 6.40 9.67
C ILE A 128 14.84 5.65 10.25
N GLU A 129 15.67 6.29 11.07
CA GLU A 129 16.84 5.67 11.71
C GLU A 129 16.45 4.48 12.60
N VAL A 130 15.41 4.65 13.43
CA VAL A 130 14.94 3.57 14.30
C VAL A 130 14.29 2.46 13.50
N ALA A 131 13.46 2.77 12.50
CA ALA A 131 12.85 1.78 11.62
C ALA A 131 13.92 1.01 10.83
N PHE A 132 14.95 1.71 10.34
CA PHE A 132 16.08 1.11 9.65
C PHE A 132 16.89 0.18 10.57
N ALA A 133 17.21 0.61 11.79
CA ALA A 133 17.87 -0.23 12.79
C ALA A 133 17.01 -1.45 13.16
N ALA A 134 15.70 -1.27 13.28
CA ALA A 134 14.74 -2.33 13.56
C ALA A 134 14.74 -3.40 12.46
N LEU A 135 14.80 -2.99 11.19
CA LEU A 135 14.92 -3.91 10.06
C LEU A 135 16.29 -4.59 10.01
N LEU A 136 17.40 -3.87 10.20
CA LEU A 136 18.74 -4.49 10.21
C LEU A 136 18.93 -5.51 11.33
N THR A 137 18.18 -5.38 12.42
CA THR A 137 18.24 -6.28 13.58
C THR A 137 17.11 -7.32 13.58
N GLU A 138 16.40 -7.46 12.46
CA GLU A 138 15.32 -8.43 12.28
C GLU A 138 14.28 -8.38 13.41
N THR A 139 13.85 -7.18 13.78
CA THR A 139 12.77 -6.98 14.75
C THR A 139 11.41 -6.91 14.05
N GLN A 140 10.33 -6.87 14.82
CA GLN A 140 8.97 -6.77 14.28
C GLN A 140 8.66 -5.30 14.01
N VAL A 141 8.43 -4.94 12.75
CA VAL A 141 8.09 -3.59 12.33
C VAL A 141 6.64 -3.58 11.82
N LEU A 142 5.79 -2.80 12.48
CA LEU A 142 4.41 -2.56 12.06
C LEU A 142 4.26 -1.11 11.61
N LEU A 143 4.00 -0.90 10.32
CA LEU A 143 3.64 0.40 9.77
C LEU A 143 2.13 0.60 9.88
N VAL A 144 1.71 1.79 10.29
CA VAL A 144 0.30 2.16 10.47
C VAL A 144 0.02 3.46 9.72
N SER A 145 -1.07 3.50 8.96
CA SER A 145 -1.52 4.70 8.26
C SER A 145 -2.99 4.57 7.86
N SER A 146 -3.65 5.71 7.63
CA SER A 146 -4.93 5.79 6.93
C SER A 146 -4.81 5.64 5.41
N SER A 147 -3.59 5.78 4.85
CA SER A 147 -3.33 5.67 3.41
C SER A 147 -2.67 4.33 3.06
N LEU A 148 -3.42 3.45 2.38
CA LEU A 148 -2.89 2.17 1.88
C LEU A 148 -1.75 2.38 0.87
N SER A 149 -1.82 3.43 0.05
CA SER A 149 -0.76 3.75 -0.90
C SER A 149 0.55 4.10 -0.18
N GLN A 150 0.49 4.91 0.88
CA GLN A 150 1.68 5.23 1.67
C GLN A 150 2.28 3.98 2.33
N LEU A 151 1.45 3.11 2.91
CA LEU A 151 1.92 1.86 3.52
C LEU A 151 2.72 1.01 2.53
N SER A 152 2.18 0.79 1.33
CA SER A 152 2.87 -0.01 0.31
C SER A 152 4.19 0.62 -0.15
N ILE A 153 4.20 1.92 -0.46
CA ILE A 153 5.38 2.59 -1.01
C ILE A 153 6.46 2.75 0.06
N ILE A 154 6.10 3.17 1.27
CA ILE A 154 7.07 3.35 2.36
C ILE A 154 7.65 2.01 2.80
N SER A 155 6.84 0.94 2.82
CA SER A 155 7.34 -0.42 3.06
C SER A 155 8.46 -0.79 2.09
N GLU A 156 8.23 -0.60 0.78
CA GLU A 156 9.26 -0.84 -0.24
C GLU A 156 10.48 0.06 -0.01
N LEU A 157 10.28 1.38 0.17
CA LEU A 157 11.39 2.32 0.35
C LEU A 157 12.28 1.97 1.56
N LEU A 158 11.70 1.51 2.67
CA LEU A 158 12.47 1.06 3.83
C LEU A 158 13.31 -0.19 3.52
N LEU A 159 12.76 -1.16 2.78
CA LEU A 159 13.53 -2.31 2.31
C LEU A 159 14.67 -1.90 1.35
N HIS A 160 14.44 -0.87 0.52
CA HIS A 160 15.47 -0.36 -0.39
C HIS A 160 16.63 0.33 0.36
N LEU A 161 16.38 0.94 1.53
CA LEU A 161 17.44 1.47 2.38
C LEU A 161 18.40 0.39 2.88
N MET A 162 17.93 -0.85 2.99
CA MET A 162 18.76 -1.98 3.46
C MET A 162 19.77 -2.48 2.45
N TYR A 163 19.75 -1.99 1.20
CA TYR A 163 20.69 -2.40 0.17
C TYR A 163 22.15 -2.35 0.70
N PRO A 164 22.95 -3.42 0.53
CA PRO A 164 22.72 -4.62 -0.29
C PRO A 164 22.01 -5.79 0.41
N PHE A 165 21.60 -5.63 1.67
CA PHE A 165 20.88 -6.66 2.40
C PHE A 165 19.47 -6.86 1.84
N LYS A 166 19.00 -8.10 1.88
CA LYS A 166 17.65 -8.48 1.48
C LYS A 166 16.89 -8.92 2.72
N TRP A 167 15.68 -8.41 2.87
CA TRP A 167 14.76 -8.90 3.88
C TRP A 167 14.27 -10.30 3.51
N SER A 168 14.53 -11.27 4.38
CA SER A 168 14.17 -12.69 4.22
C SER A 168 12.99 -13.12 5.11
N ASN A 169 12.57 -12.24 6.02
CA ASN A 169 11.50 -12.49 6.98
C ASN A 169 10.12 -12.14 6.39
N VAL A 170 9.06 -12.30 7.20
CA VAL A 170 7.68 -12.04 6.75
C VAL A 170 7.53 -10.61 6.24
N TYR A 171 6.95 -10.45 5.05
CA TYR A 171 6.69 -9.16 4.44
C TYR A 171 5.24 -9.08 3.96
N ILE A 172 4.44 -8.19 4.55
CA ILE A 172 3.04 -7.97 4.18
C ILE A 172 2.79 -6.46 4.19
N PRO A 173 3.05 -5.73 3.08
CA PRO A 173 2.93 -4.28 3.06
C PRO A 173 1.50 -3.77 3.34
N LEU A 174 0.48 -4.62 3.10
CA LEU A 174 -0.91 -4.33 3.38
C LEU A 174 -1.59 -5.56 4.00
N LEU A 175 -1.81 -5.53 5.32
CA LEU A 175 -2.48 -6.58 6.06
C LEU A 175 -4.00 -6.36 6.06
N PRO A 176 -4.79 -7.29 5.49
CA PRO A 176 -6.25 -7.25 5.57
C PRO A 176 -6.75 -7.32 7.02
N ARG A 177 -7.91 -6.70 7.30
CA ARG A 177 -8.53 -6.65 8.64
C ARG A 177 -8.65 -8.03 9.29
N ASN A 178 -9.07 -9.03 8.54
CA ASN A 178 -9.30 -10.39 9.03
C ASN A 178 -7.99 -11.12 9.41
N LEU A 179 -6.84 -10.59 9.01
CA LEU A 179 -5.51 -11.14 9.26
C LEU A 179 -4.74 -10.37 10.34
N THR A 180 -5.37 -9.42 11.04
CA THR A 180 -4.74 -8.65 12.14
C THR A 180 -4.14 -9.52 13.24
N ARG A 181 -4.63 -10.75 13.43
CA ARG A 181 -4.04 -11.73 14.34
C ARG A 181 -2.56 -12.03 14.07
N PHE A 182 -2.10 -11.90 12.82
CA PHE A 182 -0.71 -12.15 12.42
C PHE A 182 0.28 -11.14 12.98
N ILE A 183 -0.18 -9.98 13.46
CA ILE A 183 0.65 -9.00 14.18
C ILE A 183 1.23 -9.62 15.47
N ASN A 184 0.57 -10.65 16.02
CA ASN A 184 1.03 -11.37 17.21
C ASN A 184 1.99 -12.53 16.91
N ALA A 185 2.38 -12.74 15.65
CA ALA A 185 3.33 -13.79 15.31
C ALA A 185 4.66 -13.60 16.08
N PRO A 186 5.37 -14.67 16.46
CA PRO A 186 6.62 -14.57 17.24
C PRO A 186 7.85 -14.26 16.38
N MET A 187 7.72 -14.41 15.06
CA MET A 187 8.80 -14.22 14.10
C MET A 187 8.99 -12.74 13.71
N PRO A 188 10.18 -12.34 13.22
CA PRO A 188 10.37 -11.03 12.63
C PRO A 188 9.44 -10.80 11.44
N PHE A 189 8.99 -9.56 11.27
CA PHE A 189 8.14 -9.19 10.15
C PHE A 189 8.26 -7.69 9.83
N LEU A 190 7.97 -7.34 8.59
CA LEU A 190 7.59 -6.00 8.17
C LEU A 190 6.16 -6.06 7.66
N ILE A 191 5.24 -5.46 8.40
CA ILE A 191 3.80 -5.48 8.09
C ILE A 191 3.28 -4.05 8.05
N GLY A 192 2.45 -3.72 7.06
CA GLY A 192 1.67 -2.48 7.05
C GLY A 192 0.19 -2.76 7.30
N THR A 193 -0.49 -1.95 8.11
CA THR A 193 -1.93 -2.10 8.36
C THR A 193 -2.65 -0.77 8.46
N HIS A 194 -3.92 -0.77 8.10
CA HIS A 194 -4.73 0.44 8.15
C HIS A 194 -5.03 0.81 9.61
N SER A 195 -4.95 2.09 9.95
CA SER A 195 -5.15 2.60 11.32
C SER A 195 -6.50 2.17 11.92
N SER A 196 -7.57 2.13 11.13
CA SER A 196 -8.91 1.69 11.58
C SER A 196 -9.04 0.20 11.92
N PHE A 197 -7.99 -0.59 11.70
CA PHE A 197 -7.96 -2.02 12.06
C PHE A 197 -7.37 -2.25 13.45
N LEU A 198 -6.76 -1.22 14.04
CA LEU A 198 -6.09 -1.26 15.32
C LEU A 198 -6.90 -0.51 16.40
N PRO A 199 -6.63 -0.77 17.69
CA PRO A 199 -7.15 0.05 18.77
C PRO A 199 -6.69 1.51 18.64
N PHE A 200 -7.48 2.44 19.17
CA PHE A 200 -7.15 3.87 19.17
C PHE A 200 -5.80 4.17 19.83
N ASP A 201 -5.51 3.50 20.96
CA ASP A 201 -4.20 3.61 21.61
C ASP A 201 -3.25 2.51 21.14
N LEU A 202 -2.35 2.88 20.22
CA LEU A 202 -1.33 1.98 19.67
C LEU A 202 -0.37 1.45 20.75
N ARG A 203 -0.26 2.06 21.93
CA ARG A 203 0.61 1.56 23.02
C ARG A 203 0.13 0.21 23.56
N THR A 204 -1.16 -0.08 23.44
CA THR A 204 -1.77 -1.32 23.91
C THR A 204 -1.28 -2.55 23.14
N ILE A 205 -0.90 -2.38 21.87
CA ILE A 205 -0.42 -3.47 21.01
C ILE A 205 1.10 -3.68 21.08
N VAL A 206 1.85 -2.68 21.55
CA VAL A 206 3.32 -2.74 21.59
C VAL A 206 3.78 -3.84 22.54
N ARG A 207 4.66 -4.70 22.05
CA ARG A 207 5.31 -5.80 22.79
C ARG A 207 6.83 -5.65 22.81
N SER A 208 7.52 -6.60 23.44
CA SER A 208 8.97 -6.53 23.67
C SER A 208 9.84 -6.37 22.41
N ARG A 209 9.37 -6.78 21.22
CA ARG A 209 10.12 -6.70 19.96
C ARG A 209 9.38 -5.97 18.84
N LEU A 210 8.21 -5.39 19.16
CA LEU A 210 7.37 -4.70 18.19
C LEU A 210 7.69 -3.21 18.19
N VAL A 211 8.09 -2.72 17.03
CA VAL A 211 8.24 -1.31 16.70
C VAL A 211 7.05 -0.92 15.84
N VAL A 212 6.17 -0.09 16.38
CA VAL A 212 5.02 0.47 15.63
C VAL A 212 5.42 1.84 15.13
N VAL A 213 5.30 2.05 13.82
CA VAL A 213 5.59 3.32 13.15
C VAL A 213 4.29 3.85 12.58
N ASP A 214 3.81 4.96 13.11
CA ASP A 214 2.64 5.67 12.58
C ASP A 214 3.11 6.68 11.52
N LEU A 215 2.74 6.42 10.27
CA LEU A 215 3.09 7.24 9.11
C LEU A 215 2.28 8.53 9.05
N ASP A 216 1.10 8.59 9.66
CA ASP A 216 0.22 9.76 9.61
C ASP A 216 0.66 10.83 10.63
N THR A 217 1.13 10.39 11.80
CA THR A 217 1.59 11.27 12.88
C THR A 217 3.11 11.39 12.97
N ASN A 218 3.85 10.61 12.17
CA ASN A 218 5.31 10.50 12.27
C ASN A 218 5.76 10.17 13.70
N THR A 219 5.10 9.19 14.32
CA THR A 219 5.43 8.75 15.68
C THR A 219 5.87 7.30 15.71
N LEU A 220 6.62 6.96 16.76
CA LEU A 220 7.14 5.62 16.97
C LEU A 220 6.80 5.13 18.38
N HIS A 221 6.29 3.90 18.46
CA HIS A 221 5.98 3.23 19.72
C HIS A 221 6.75 1.91 19.81
N CYS A 222 7.62 1.79 20.81
CA CYS A 222 8.36 0.57 21.08
C CYS A 222 8.59 0.41 22.59
N ARG A 223 8.50 -0.83 23.13
CA ARG A 223 8.85 -1.09 24.54
C ARG A 223 10.36 -1.19 24.75
N LYS A 224 11.04 -1.84 23.80
CA LYS A 224 12.48 -1.98 23.76
C LYS A 224 12.93 -1.54 22.37
N PRO A 225 13.59 -0.39 22.24
CA PRO A 225 14.09 0.05 20.94
C PRO A 225 15.15 -0.93 20.42
N PRO A 226 15.32 -1.04 19.09
CA PRO A 226 16.43 -1.79 18.52
C PRO A 226 17.78 -1.20 18.97
N PRO A 227 18.86 -1.99 18.95
CA PRO A 227 20.21 -1.50 19.17
C PRO A 227 20.49 -0.24 18.31
N PRO A 228 20.98 0.85 18.91
CA PRO A 228 21.23 2.07 18.18
C PRO A 228 22.37 1.89 17.18
N ILE A 229 22.25 2.55 16.04
CA ILE A 229 23.33 2.63 15.05
C ILE A 229 24.55 3.29 15.71
N PRO A 230 25.78 2.77 15.52
CA PRO A 230 26.98 3.38 16.07
C PRO A 230 27.09 4.88 15.75
N GLN A 231 27.44 5.68 16.77
CA GLN A 231 27.34 7.15 16.70
C GLN A 231 28.18 7.78 15.59
N ARG A 232 29.29 7.15 15.18
CA ARG A 232 30.16 7.68 14.11
C ARG A 232 29.45 7.59 12.76
N GLU A 233 28.86 6.45 12.46
CA GLU A 233 28.10 6.14 11.26
C GLU A 233 26.83 6.98 11.20
N LEU A 234 26.12 7.09 12.33
CA LEU A 234 24.92 7.92 12.46
C LEU A 234 25.20 9.40 12.14
N ARG A 235 26.30 9.95 12.68
CA ARG A 235 26.69 11.34 12.37
C ARG A 235 27.02 11.54 10.90
N LYS A 236 27.67 10.58 10.25
CA LYS A 236 27.94 10.63 8.81
C LYS A 236 26.63 10.60 8.01
N LEU A 237 25.71 9.70 8.36
CA LEU A 237 24.40 9.58 7.73
C LEU A 237 23.60 10.90 7.84
N ARG A 238 23.46 11.44 9.06
CA ARG A 238 22.73 12.70 9.28
C ARG A 238 23.33 13.87 8.51
N ARG A 239 24.66 13.97 8.43
CA ARG A 239 25.33 15.01 7.62
C ARG A 239 25.02 14.85 6.13
N ALA A 240 25.01 13.62 5.62
CA ALA A 240 24.68 13.34 4.22
C ALA A 240 23.20 13.62 3.90
N LEU A 241 22.28 13.39 4.86
CA LEU A 241 20.84 13.64 4.71
C LEU A 241 20.43 15.10 4.99
N GLN A 242 21.33 15.91 5.56
CA GLN A 242 21.06 17.30 5.91
C GLN A 242 20.56 18.16 4.72
N PRO A 243 21.13 18.05 3.49
CA PRO A 243 20.64 18.79 2.33
C PRO A 243 19.21 18.39 1.94
N VAL A 244 18.90 17.09 1.98
CA VAL A 244 17.58 16.54 1.62
C VAL A 244 16.51 17.03 2.61
N THR A 245 16.83 17.02 3.89
CA THR A 245 15.91 17.42 4.96
C THR A 245 15.60 18.92 4.93
N ARG A 246 16.55 19.75 4.45
CA ARG A 246 16.31 21.19 4.26
C ARG A 246 15.40 21.48 3.06
N ALA A 247 15.46 20.63 2.03
CA ALA A 247 14.67 20.79 0.82
C ALA A 247 13.24 20.24 0.95
N ILE A 248 13.04 19.26 1.85
CA ILE A 248 11.77 18.57 2.04
C ILE A 248 11.19 18.94 3.41
N VAL A 249 10.13 19.74 3.42
CA VAL A 249 9.37 20.03 4.64
C VAL A 249 8.36 18.88 4.85
N PRO A 250 8.41 18.14 5.97
CA PRO A 250 7.45 17.09 6.25
C PRO A 250 6.04 17.67 6.34
N LYS A 251 5.06 17.00 5.73
CA LYS A 251 3.66 17.45 5.75
C LYS A 251 3.10 17.28 7.17
N LYS A 252 2.72 18.40 7.80
CA LYS A 252 2.06 18.52 9.11
C LYS A 252 2.85 17.94 10.30
N ILE A 253 3.78 18.75 10.82
CA ILE A 253 4.14 18.67 12.25
C ILE A 253 3.01 19.38 13.00
N THR A 254 2.07 18.63 13.58
CA THR A 254 1.24 19.20 14.66
C THR A 254 2.19 19.44 15.83
N SER A 255 2.38 20.72 16.11
CA SER A 255 3.31 21.30 17.06
C SER A 255 3.31 20.65 18.45
N GLN A 256 4.54 20.41 18.95
CA GLN A 256 4.95 20.39 20.36
C GLN A 256 4.24 19.38 21.29
N HIS A 257 4.87 18.22 21.51
CA HIS A 257 5.53 17.86 22.78
C HIS A 257 5.94 16.38 22.85
N ASP A 258 7.08 16.14 23.48
CA ASP A 258 7.62 14.85 23.94
C ASP A 258 8.03 13.83 22.87
N PHE A 259 9.20 14.08 22.25
CA PHE A 259 10.10 12.99 21.85
C PHE A 259 10.64 12.32 23.14
N LYS A 260 9.80 11.56 23.83
CA LYS A 260 10.25 10.61 24.85
C LYS A 260 10.17 9.23 24.24
N ILE A 261 11.34 8.58 24.12
CA ILE A 261 11.41 7.12 24.22
C ILE A 261 10.92 6.81 25.64
N ARG A 262 9.60 6.71 25.82
CA ARG A 262 9.00 6.38 27.13
C ARG A 262 9.27 4.90 27.37
N ASN A 263 10.40 4.63 28.04
CA ASN A 263 10.68 3.34 28.62
C ASN A 263 9.50 2.95 29.51
N MET A 264 8.85 1.82 29.20
CA MET A 264 7.71 1.29 29.97
C MET A 264 8.02 0.94 31.43
N ARG A 265 9.27 1.12 31.89
CA ARG A 265 9.68 0.83 33.26
C ARG A 265 9.18 1.88 34.27
N ASP A 266 8.97 3.13 33.85
CA ASP A 266 8.66 4.20 34.80
C ASP A 266 7.16 4.25 35.20
N SER A 267 6.29 3.55 34.48
CA SER A 267 4.84 3.51 34.77
C SER A 267 4.42 2.37 35.69
N ALA A 268 5.27 1.34 35.85
CA ALA A 268 4.91 0.12 36.57
C ALA A 268 5.14 0.22 38.09
N PHE A 269 5.87 1.22 38.58
CA PHE A 269 6.20 1.39 40.00
C PHE A 269 5.35 2.44 40.74
N GLN A 270 4.41 3.12 40.06
CA GLN A 270 3.50 4.09 40.71
C GLN A 270 2.18 3.49 41.23
N LEU A 271 1.98 2.18 41.10
CA LEU A 271 0.75 1.49 41.51
C LEU A 271 0.93 0.49 42.65
N ALA A 272 2.10 0.47 43.31
CA ALA A 272 2.27 -0.30 44.53
C ALA A 272 2.01 0.63 45.74
N PRO A 273 0.93 0.41 46.52
CA PRO A 273 0.86 0.97 47.85
C PRO A 273 1.79 0.17 48.75
N SER A 274 2.64 0.83 49.52
CA SER A 274 3.38 0.21 50.62
C SER A 274 3.80 1.24 51.65
N PRO A 275 3.82 0.95 52.95
CA PRO A 275 3.17 -0.15 53.70
C PRO A 275 1.87 0.29 54.39
#